data_AF-A0A2B8BNS6-F1
#
_entry.id   AF-A0A2B8BNS6-F1
#
_cell.length_a   1.000
_cell.length_b   1.000
_cell.length_c   1.000
_cell.angle_alpha   90.00
_cell.angle_beta   90.00
_cell.angle_gamma   90.00
#
_symmetry.space_group_name_H-M   'P 1'
#
loop_
_entity.id
_entity.type
_entity.pdbx_description
1 polymer ?
#
loop_
_entity_poly.entity_id
_entity_poly.type
_entity_poly.pdbx_seq_one_letter_code
_entity_poly.pdbx_strand_id
1 'polypeptide(L)'
;MVKFLNEGETPVHDHPTLQPLGKRLRTLTGDAVLPHSREPFKAILSLLPDGAPDKEVLGEALNWSVHFQSEDMRQNHAQVVDDMLDAFLERREQCLAILHHWPEEAPKKDARVVPFPNARAPARSIQIVGQLAASDGEGAPADEPPPDAELLRIEPDRHSIFSVGAAAKWLPSPIDAGTLLIVEPLTGKPRAHDLVLAWDTVAGKALVGWCELETEAERIVLSGYAGHLHKVYPREGVELRRVVCGLFGALPQARKPCEPVDMTDGLLPLLRALEISQGDSAEPLLRKGDKALVGRSVRLDELDSHPAPAFAFRLSDDTQVLKRLDRHCSIPGHRQLLPVGDKGSGHVVASTPGGASGAPHIVCAFPLIGFWRN
;
A
#
# COMPACT_ATOMS: atom_id res chain seq x y z
N MET A 1 -10.62 -16.83 30.65
CA MET A 1 -9.74 -17.78 29.93
C MET A 1 -9.80 -19.18 30.54
N VAL A 2 -9.49 -19.36 31.82
CA VAL A 2 -9.62 -20.66 32.53
C VAL A 2 -11.05 -21.22 32.53
N LYS A 3 -12.08 -20.37 32.76
CA LYS A 3 -13.49 -20.78 32.61
C LYS A 3 -13.87 -21.21 31.18
N PHE A 4 -13.22 -20.63 30.17
CA PHE A 4 -13.50 -20.91 28.76
C PHE A 4 -12.90 -22.25 28.30
N LEU A 5 -11.88 -22.74 29.01
CA LEU A 5 -11.22 -24.02 28.77
C LEU A 5 -11.92 -25.19 29.49
N ASN A 6 -12.72 -24.91 30.52
CA ASN A 6 -13.37 -25.92 31.37
C ASN A 6 -14.83 -26.23 30.99
N GLU A 7 -15.42 -25.52 30.01
CA GLU A 7 -16.81 -25.74 29.57
C GLU A 7 -16.94 -26.75 28.42
N GLY A 8 -15.82 -27.22 27.85
CA GLY A 8 -15.82 -28.26 26.81
C GLY A 8 -15.61 -29.65 27.41
N GLU A 9 -16.66 -30.46 27.49
CA GLU A 9 -16.57 -31.89 27.89
C GLU A 9 -15.76 -32.75 26.90
N THR A 10 -15.40 -32.22 25.73
CA THR A 10 -14.55 -32.88 24.75
C THR A 10 -13.08 -32.48 24.90
N PRO A 11 -12.14 -33.44 24.91
CA PRO A 11 -10.73 -33.13 24.98
C PRO A 11 -10.28 -32.26 23.78
N VAL A 12 -9.35 -31.33 24.04
CA VAL A 12 -8.88 -30.28 23.12
C VAL A 12 -8.30 -30.83 21.79
N HIS A 13 -8.06 -32.13 21.71
CA HIS A 13 -7.51 -32.83 20.53
C HIS A 13 -8.38 -32.68 19.26
N ASP A 14 -9.68 -32.45 19.41
CA ASP A 14 -10.64 -32.31 18.29
C ASP A 14 -11.19 -30.89 18.12
N HIS A 15 -10.42 -29.86 18.53
CA HIS A 15 -10.92 -28.49 18.41
C HIS A 15 -10.99 -28.03 16.93
N PRO A 16 -12.18 -27.65 16.40
CA PRO A 16 -12.40 -27.35 14.98
C PRO A 16 -11.53 -26.24 14.40
N THR A 17 -10.97 -25.37 15.25
CA THR A 17 -10.16 -24.22 14.84
C THR A 17 -8.72 -24.55 14.48
N LEU A 18 -8.16 -25.67 14.98
CA LEU A 18 -6.74 -26.05 14.76
C LEU A 18 -6.54 -27.08 13.64
N GLN A 19 -7.58 -27.86 13.30
CA GLN A 19 -7.54 -28.83 12.20
C GLN A 19 -7.15 -28.22 10.83
N PRO A 20 -7.63 -27.02 10.43
CA PRO A 20 -7.26 -26.44 9.14
C PRO A 20 -5.76 -26.13 9.03
N LEU A 21 -5.16 -25.68 10.13
CA LEU A 21 -3.73 -25.37 10.21
C LEU A 21 -2.88 -26.64 10.18
N GLY A 22 -3.24 -27.64 10.99
CA GLY A 22 -2.55 -28.95 11.01
C GLY A 22 -2.59 -29.64 9.64
N LYS A 23 -3.74 -29.62 8.95
CA LYS A 23 -3.88 -30.17 7.60
C LYS A 23 -2.96 -29.47 6.61
N ARG A 24 -2.91 -28.13 6.64
CA ARG A 24 -2.09 -27.32 5.72
C ARG A 24 -0.58 -27.53 5.94
N LEU A 25 -0.15 -27.62 7.20
CA LEU A 25 1.26 -27.93 7.56
C LEU A 25 1.68 -29.35 7.14
N ARG A 26 0.79 -30.34 7.29
CA ARG A 26 1.06 -31.72 6.81
C ARG A 26 1.15 -31.79 5.28
N THR A 27 0.31 -31.04 4.56
CA THR A 27 0.43 -30.93 3.09
C THR A 27 1.76 -30.33 2.66
N LEU A 28 2.21 -29.26 3.35
CA LEU A 28 3.48 -28.59 3.05
C LEU A 28 4.72 -29.45 3.37
N THR A 29 4.65 -30.32 4.38
CA THR A 29 5.75 -31.20 4.78
C THR A 29 5.77 -32.56 4.08
N GLY A 30 4.62 -32.99 3.53
CA GLY A 30 4.46 -34.25 2.80
C GLY A 30 4.82 -34.16 1.31
N ASP A 31 4.98 -32.98 0.74
CA ASP A 31 5.33 -32.81 -0.67
C ASP A 31 6.85 -33.01 -0.90
N ALA A 32 7.19 -34.10 -1.59
CA ALA A 32 8.57 -34.50 -1.85
C ALA A 32 9.30 -33.55 -2.80
N VAL A 33 8.57 -32.72 -3.54
CA VAL A 33 9.10 -31.84 -4.60
C VAL A 33 9.68 -30.53 -4.05
N LEU A 34 9.34 -30.13 -2.81
CA LEU A 34 9.81 -28.89 -2.20
C LEU A 34 11.26 -29.04 -1.66
N PRO A 35 12.24 -28.26 -2.16
CA PRO A 35 13.62 -28.37 -1.73
C PRO A 35 13.94 -27.41 -0.58
N HIS A 36 14.42 -28.00 0.53
CA HIS A 36 15.16 -27.40 1.64
C HIS A 36 14.39 -26.63 2.75
N SER A 37 14.81 -26.92 3.99
CA SER A 37 14.30 -26.45 5.28
C SER A 37 12.90 -26.94 5.70
N ARG A 38 12.75 -28.27 5.81
CA ARG A 38 11.57 -28.89 6.45
C ARG A 38 11.61 -28.79 7.98
N GLU A 39 12.74 -28.41 8.58
CA GLU A 39 12.97 -28.44 10.03
C GLU A 39 12.10 -27.48 10.84
N PRO A 40 11.89 -26.21 10.43
CA PRO A 40 11.04 -25.27 11.19
C PRO A 40 9.55 -25.64 11.14
N PHE A 41 9.06 -26.10 9.99
CA PHE A 41 7.69 -26.62 9.85
C PHE A 41 7.49 -27.94 10.60
N LYS A 42 8.51 -28.81 10.62
CA LYS A 42 8.54 -30.01 11.46
C LYS A 42 8.59 -29.67 12.94
N ALA A 43 9.29 -28.60 13.33
CA ALA A 43 9.33 -28.13 14.71
C ALA A 43 7.98 -27.56 15.17
N ILE A 44 7.24 -26.86 14.30
CA ILE A 44 5.85 -26.46 14.60
C ILE A 44 4.92 -27.67 14.64
N LEU A 45 5.06 -28.61 13.69
CA LEU A 45 4.33 -29.88 13.75
C LEU A 45 4.67 -30.68 15.01
N SER A 46 5.91 -30.59 15.51
CA SER A 46 6.37 -31.18 16.76
C SER A 46 5.98 -30.37 18.00
N LEU A 47 5.21 -29.30 17.86
CA LEU A 47 4.56 -28.55 18.93
C LEU A 47 3.04 -28.72 18.88
N LEU A 48 2.52 -29.30 17.78
CA LEU A 48 1.13 -29.71 17.64
C LEU A 48 0.93 -31.10 18.25
N PRO A 49 -0.23 -31.42 18.84
CA PRO A 49 -0.45 -32.67 19.59
C PRO A 49 -0.16 -33.98 18.83
N ASP A 50 -0.11 -33.94 17.50
CA ASP A 50 0.13 -35.09 16.62
C ASP A 50 1.60 -35.31 16.22
N GLY A 51 2.49 -34.34 16.43
CA GLY A 51 3.93 -34.52 16.24
C GLY A 51 4.58 -34.31 17.60
N ALA A 52 5.18 -35.34 18.18
CA ALA A 52 5.58 -35.33 19.58
C ALA A 52 6.61 -34.24 19.94
N PRO A 53 6.29 -33.32 20.86
CA PRO A 53 6.92 -33.31 22.18
C PRO A 53 6.16 -34.34 23.02
N ASP A 54 6.85 -35.40 23.42
CA ASP A 54 6.35 -36.58 24.14
C ASP A 54 4.93 -36.42 24.70
N LYS A 55 3.98 -37.26 24.24
CA LYS A 55 2.57 -37.24 24.68
C LYS A 55 2.41 -37.18 26.21
N GLU A 56 3.43 -37.59 26.94
CA GLU A 56 3.59 -37.43 28.38
C GLU A 56 3.68 -35.95 28.81
N VAL A 57 4.44 -35.08 28.15
CA VAL A 57 4.65 -33.68 28.58
C VAL A 57 3.42 -32.80 28.36
N LEU A 58 2.75 -32.90 27.21
CA LEU A 58 1.50 -32.17 26.95
C LEU A 58 0.33 -32.81 27.71
N GLY A 59 0.35 -34.14 27.85
CA GLY A 59 -0.61 -34.88 28.67
C GLY A 59 -0.45 -34.60 30.16
N GLU A 60 0.77 -34.40 30.65
CA GLU A 60 1.09 -33.97 32.01
C GLU A 60 0.69 -32.51 32.19
N ALA A 61 1.04 -31.58 31.29
CA ALA A 61 0.62 -30.19 31.39
C ALA A 61 -0.91 -30.03 31.40
N LEU A 62 -1.63 -30.82 30.59
CA LEU A 62 -3.10 -30.83 30.57
C LEU A 62 -3.70 -31.56 31.79
N ASN A 63 -3.15 -32.69 32.23
CA ASN A 63 -3.57 -33.36 33.48
C ASN A 63 -3.25 -32.53 34.74
N TRP A 64 -2.19 -31.72 34.71
CA TRP A 64 -1.79 -30.84 35.83
C TRP A 64 -2.80 -29.71 36.03
N SER A 65 -3.44 -29.24 34.95
CA SER A 65 -4.52 -28.24 35.03
C SER A 65 -5.82 -28.79 35.63
N VAL A 66 -6.00 -30.12 35.63
CA VAL A 66 -7.20 -30.82 36.14
C VAL A 66 -7.04 -31.22 37.62
N HIS A 67 -5.80 -31.44 38.11
CA HIS A 67 -5.55 -31.98 39.44
C HIS A 67 -5.21 -30.95 40.53
N PHE A 68 -4.81 -29.71 40.21
CA PHE A 68 -4.54 -28.68 41.21
C PHE A 68 -5.75 -27.76 41.39
N GLN A 69 -6.62 -28.11 42.34
CA GLN A 69 -7.65 -27.20 42.84
C GLN A 69 -6.97 -26.02 43.55
N SER A 70 -7.00 -24.86 42.90
CA SER A 70 -6.97 -23.47 43.43
C SER A 70 -5.94 -23.04 44.48
N GLU A 71 -5.07 -23.88 45.00
CA GLU A 71 -4.04 -23.51 45.97
C GLU A 71 -2.67 -23.99 45.45
N ASP A 72 -1.74 -23.05 45.26
CA ASP A 72 -0.34 -23.23 44.85
C ASP A 72 0.02 -23.35 43.35
N MET A 73 -0.62 -22.56 42.47
CA MET A 73 0.09 -22.08 41.27
C MET A 73 1.18 -21.07 41.68
N ARG A 74 2.38 -21.55 42.01
CA ARG A 74 3.55 -20.69 42.31
C ARG A 74 4.12 -20.06 41.03
N GLN A 75 4.84 -18.94 41.19
CA GLN A 75 5.46 -18.12 40.13
C GLN A 75 6.23 -18.94 39.08
N ASN A 76 6.91 -20.01 39.49
CA ASN A 76 7.65 -20.89 38.59
C ASN A 76 6.77 -21.62 37.56
N HIS A 77 5.48 -21.87 37.86
CA HIS A 77 4.56 -22.54 36.93
C HIS A 77 4.01 -21.58 35.87
N ALA A 78 3.79 -20.32 36.23
CA ALA A 78 3.48 -19.27 35.26
C ALA A 78 4.67 -19.03 34.32
N GLN A 79 5.88 -19.03 34.86
CA GLN A 79 7.13 -18.91 34.10
C GLN A 79 7.24 -20.01 33.02
N VAL A 80 6.97 -21.28 33.36
CA VAL A 80 7.06 -22.39 32.38
C VAL A 80 6.03 -22.28 31.27
N VAL A 81 4.80 -21.84 31.57
CA VAL A 81 3.76 -21.63 30.57
C VAL A 81 4.08 -20.43 29.69
N ASP A 82 4.59 -19.34 30.26
CA ASP A 82 5.06 -18.17 29.52
C ASP A 82 6.24 -18.54 28.62
N ASP A 83 7.24 -19.28 29.11
CA ASP A 83 8.39 -19.74 28.31
C ASP A 83 7.94 -20.62 27.13
N MET A 84 6.92 -21.46 27.32
CA MET A 84 6.33 -22.27 26.23
C MET A 84 5.56 -21.42 25.21
N LEU A 85 4.82 -20.41 25.67
CA LEU A 85 4.09 -19.49 24.80
C LEU A 85 5.05 -18.59 24.01
N ASP A 86 6.10 -18.11 24.66
CA ASP A 86 7.17 -17.33 24.04
C ASP A 86 7.90 -18.16 22.99
N ALA A 87 8.26 -19.42 23.29
CA ALA A 87 8.84 -20.33 22.30
C ALA A 87 7.88 -20.57 21.12
N PHE A 88 6.57 -20.70 21.37
CA PHE A 88 5.59 -20.85 20.29
C PHE A 88 5.47 -19.59 19.44
N LEU A 89 5.45 -18.41 20.06
CA LEU A 89 5.40 -17.12 19.37
C LEU A 89 6.66 -16.88 18.56
N GLU A 90 7.85 -17.15 19.12
CA GLU A 90 9.13 -17.03 18.43
C GLU A 90 9.19 -17.98 17.22
N ARG A 91 8.74 -19.24 17.36
CA ARG A 91 8.70 -20.20 16.24
C ARG A 91 7.67 -19.83 15.18
N ARG A 92 6.53 -19.27 15.58
CA ARG A 92 5.53 -18.71 14.67
C ARG A 92 6.12 -17.52 13.91
N GLU A 93 6.82 -16.62 14.57
CA GLU A 93 7.49 -15.48 13.93
C GLU A 93 8.59 -15.95 12.97
N GLN A 94 9.39 -16.96 13.33
CA GLN A 94 10.37 -17.58 12.44
C GLN A 94 9.70 -18.22 11.21
N CYS A 95 8.56 -18.88 11.36
CA CYS A 95 7.83 -19.46 10.21
C CYS A 95 7.12 -18.40 9.38
N LEU A 96 6.58 -17.35 9.99
CA LEU A 96 6.08 -16.19 9.27
C LEU A 96 7.20 -15.53 8.50
N ALA A 97 8.38 -15.32 9.10
CA ALA A 97 9.55 -14.85 8.40
C ALA A 97 9.87 -15.77 7.21
N ILE A 98 10.03 -17.08 7.41
CA ILE A 98 10.31 -18.01 6.30
C ILE A 98 9.24 -17.96 5.19
N LEU A 99 7.95 -17.85 5.54
CA LEU A 99 6.85 -17.73 4.57
C LEU A 99 6.82 -16.37 3.86
N HIS A 100 7.06 -15.27 4.58
CA HIS A 100 7.21 -13.93 4.03
C HIS A 100 8.45 -13.82 3.12
N HIS A 101 9.48 -14.62 3.42
CA HIS A 101 10.75 -14.69 2.70
C HIS A 101 10.81 -15.89 1.72
N TRP A 102 9.69 -16.58 1.47
CA TRP A 102 9.64 -17.70 0.52
C TRP A 102 9.52 -17.13 -0.89
N PRO A 103 10.53 -17.29 -1.78
CA PRO A 103 10.37 -16.94 -3.18
C PRO A 103 9.33 -17.90 -3.79
N GLU A 104 8.20 -17.36 -4.26
CA GLU A 104 7.06 -18.16 -4.71
C GLU A 104 7.38 -19.16 -5.83
N GLU A 105 8.51 -19.05 -6.53
CA GLU A 105 9.08 -20.11 -7.36
C GLU A 105 10.50 -19.67 -7.72
N ALA A 106 11.51 -20.53 -7.52
CA ALA A 106 12.81 -20.28 -8.14
C ALA A 106 12.63 -20.36 -9.67
N PRO A 107 13.22 -19.45 -10.47
CA PRO A 107 13.05 -19.47 -11.91
C PRO A 107 13.49 -20.83 -12.46
N LYS A 108 12.57 -21.53 -13.13
CA LYS A 108 12.90 -22.79 -13.83
C LYS A 108 14.01 -22.48 -14.83
N LYS A 109 15.06 -23.31 -14.88
CA LYS A 109 16.24 -23.10 -15.76
C LYS A 109 15.91 -22.96 -17.25
N ASP A 110 14.71 -23.39 -17.67
CA ASP A 110 14.18 -23.28 -19.03
C ASP A 110 12.97 -22.34 -19.15
N ALA A 111 12.75 -21.47 -18.15
CA ALA A 111 11.64 -20.52 -18.18
C ALA A 111 11.84 -19.51 -19.32
N ARG A 112 10.88 -19.48 -20.25
CA ARG A 112 10.83 -18.48 -21.33
C ARG A 112 10.71 -17.09 -20.70
N VAL A 113 11.78 -16.30 -20.77
CA VAL A 113 11.78 -14.89 -20.33
C VAL A 113 10.81 -14.11 -21.21
N VAL A 114 9.76 -13.58 -20.59
CA VAL A 114 8.80 -12.66 -21.22
C VAL A 114 9.37 -11.25 -21.12
N PRO A 115 9.75 -10.61 -22.23
CA PRO A 115 10.31 -9.27 -22.21
C PRO A 115 9.28 -8.25 -21.71
N PHE A 116 9.77 -7.12 -21.22
CA PHE A 116 8.92 -5.99 -20.87
C PHE A 116 8.09 -5.54 -22.08
N PRO A 117 6.78 -5.29 -21.91
CA PRO A 117 5.90 -4.96 -23.04
C PRO A 117 6.24 -3.60 -23.65
N ASN A 118 6.15 -3.50 -24.98
CA ASN A 118 6.31 -2.24 -25.73
C ASN A 118 5.02 -1.40 -25.70
N ALA A 119 4.59 -0.98 -24.50
CA ALA A 119 3.39 -0.19 -24.28
C ALA A 119 3.72 1.29 -24.14
N ARG A 120 4.09 1.95 -25.24
CA ARG A 120 4.63 3.33 -25.21
C ARG A 120 3.59 4.34 -24.76
N ALA A 121 3.98 5.24 -23.85
CA ALA A 121 3.12 6.35 -23.46
C ALA A 121 3.14 7.43 -24.56
N PRO A 122 2.00 8.03 -24.94
CA PRO A 122 1.96 9.06 -25.96
C PRO A 122 2.62 10.36 -25.45
N ALA A 123 3.27 11.08 -26.35
CA ALA A 123 4.04 12.27 -26.01
C ALA A 123 3.15 13.36 -25.38
N ARG A 124 3.57 13.89 -24.24
CA ARG A 124 2.87 15.00 -23.55
C ARG A 124 3.84 15.91 -22.84
N SER A 125 3.50 17.20 -22.80
CA SER A 125 4.17 18.20 -21.99
C SER A 125 3.16 18.83 -21.04
N ILE A 126 3.55 19.00 -19.79
CA ILE A 126 2.69 19.54 -18.74
C ILE A 126 3.44 20.71 -18.10
N GLN A 127 2.78 21.85 -18.02
CA GLN A 127 3.37 23.05 -17.44
C GLN A 127 3.22 23.02 -15.92
N ILE A 128 4.33 23.27 -15.21
CA ILE A 128 4.29 23.58 -13.78
C ILE A 128 3.90 25.05 -13.66
N VAL A 129 2.78 25.33 -13.00
CA VAL A 129 2.16 26.67 -12.98
C VAL A 129 2.17 27.34 -11.60
N GLY A 130 2.73 26.68 -10.59
CA GLY A 130 2.80 27.21 -9.23
C GLY A 130 3.05 26.13 -8.19
N GLN A 131 2.87 26.50 -6.93
CA GLN A 131 3.10 25.66 -5.77
C GLN A 131 1.81 25.45 -4.98
N LEU A 132 1.79 24.38 -4.19
CA LEU A 132 0.71 24.01 -3.31
C LEU A 132 1.28 23.44 -2.00
N ALA A 133 0.55 23.65 -0.91
CA ALA A 133 0.88 23.05 0.37
C ALA A 133 0.00 21.81 0.61
N ALA A 134 0.59 20.70 1.02
CA ALA A 134 -0.13 19.52 1.47
C ALA A 134 -0.33 19.58 3.00
N SER A 135 -0.70 20.72 3.60
CA SER A 135 -0.17 21.08 4.94
C SER A 135 -0.96 20.71 6.20
N ASP A 136 -0.18 20.81 7.31
CA ASP A 136 -0.44 21.26 8.69
C ASP A 136 0.30 22.60 9.02
N GLY A 137 0.45 23.49 8.03
CA GLY A 137 1.23 24.75 8.14
C GLY A 137 0.88 25.79 7.06
N GLU A 138 1.33 27.04 7.22
CA GLU A 138 0.97 28.19 6.36
C GLU A 138 0.96 27.84 4.87
N GLY A 139 -0.14 28.12 4.16
CA GLY A 139 -0.27 27.71 2.77
C GLY A 139 0.80 28.32 1.85
N ALA A 140 1.03 27.69 0.70
CA ALA A 140 1.95 28.26 -0.29
C ALA A 140 1.33 29.54 -0.88
N PRO A 141 2.06 30.66 -0.98
CA PRO A 141 1.58 31.87 -1.63
C PRO A 141 1.30 31.59 -3.11
N ALA A 142 0.22 32.17 -3.64
CA ALA A 142 -0.28 31.82 -4.97
C ALA A 142 0.61 32.27 -6.15
N ASP A 143 1.58 33.15 -5.92
CA ASP A 143 2.21 33.98 -6.96
C ASP A 143 3.73 33.80 -7.11
N GLU A 144 4.34 32.73 -6.61
CA GLU A 144 5.72 32.41 -7.01
C GLU A 144 5.70 31.46 -8.22
N PRO A 145 5.85 31.97 -9.46
CA PRO A 145 6.15 31.10 -10.59
C PRO A 145 7.49 30.39 -10.28
N PRO A 146 7.60 29.08 -10.53
CA PRO A 146 8.89 28.41 -10.41
C PRO A 146 9.93 29.13 -11.28
N PRO A 147 11.20 29.20 -10.85
CA PRO A 147 12.27 29.77 -11.67
C PRO A 147 12.35 28.95 -12.96
N ASP A 148 12.02 29.60 -14.08
CA ASP A 148 11.74 29.00 -15.39
C ASP A 148 10.51 28.07 -15.42
N ALA A 149 9.71 28.17 -16.48
CA ALA A 149 8.53 27.32 -16.67
C ALA A 149 8.97 25.89 -16.98
N GLU A 150 9.39 25.15 -15.95
CA GLU A 150 9.75 23.75 -16.04
C GLU A 150 8.57 22.95 -16.61
N LEU A 151 8.86 22.19 -17.67
CA LEU A 151 7.89 21.33 -18.34
C LEU A 151 8.16 19.88 -17.94
N LEU A 152 7.16 19.24 -17.37
CA LEU A 152 7.16 17.79 -17.21
C LEU A 152 6.91 17.16 -18.59
N ARG A 153 7.68 16.12 -18.94
CA ARG A 153 7.62 15.50 -20.27
C ARG A 153 7.40 14.00 -20.19
N ILE A 154 6.31 13.55 -20.81
CA ILE A 154 6.09 12.15 -21.15
C ILE A 154 6.66 11.94 -22.55
N GLU A 155 7.73 11.16 -22.63
CA GLU A 155 8.46 10.82 -23.85
C GLU A 155 8.18 9.36 -24.24
N PRO A 156 7.66 9.06 -25.44
CA PRO A 156 7.29 7.70 -25.85
C PRO A 156 8.42 6.68 -25.88
N ASP A 157 9.67 7.13 -26.08
CA ASP A 157 10.82 6.24 -26.13
C ASP A 157 11.37 5.88 -24.74
N ARG A 158 10.99 6.65 -23.72
CA ARG A 158 11.39 6.45 -22.32
C ARG A 158 10.27 5.87 -21.47
N HIS A 159 9.03 6.25 -21.76
CA HIS A 159 7.89 5.99 -20.89
C HIS A 159 6.97 4.92 -21.46
N SER A 160 6.48 4.07 -20.58
CA SER A 160 5.47 3.07 -20.88
C SER A 160 4.23 3.26 -20.01
N ILE A 161 3.07 2.81 -20.49
CA ILE A 161 1.79 3.02 -19.82
C ILE A 161 1.14 1.70 -19.41
N PHE A 162 0.63 1.67 -18.19
CA PHE A 162 -0.07 0.55 -17.58
C PHE A 162 -1.40 1.02 -17.00
N SER A 163 -2.43 0.19 -17.01
CA SER A 163 -3.65 0.42 -16.23
C SER A 163 -3.61 -0.42 -14.97
N VAL A 164 -4.09 0.17 -13.88
CA VAL A 164 -4.44 -0.51 -12.64
C VAL A 164 -5.78 -1.22 -12.82
N GLY A 165 -5.88 -2.46 -12.34
CA GLY A 165 -7.12 -3.24 -12.34
C GLY A 165 -7.69 -3.43 -10.93
N ALA A 166 -8.94 -3.88 -10.85
CA ALA A 166 -9.65 -4.08 -9.58
C ALA A 166 -9.01 -5.13 -8.64
N ALA A 167 -8.07 -5.94 -9.16
CA ALA A 167 -7.31 -6.90 -8.38
C ALA A 167 -6.20 -6.23 -7.53
N ALA A 168 -5.80 -5.00 -7.84
CA ALA A 168 -4.79 -4.24 -7.08
C ALA A 168 -5.40 -3.56 -5.83
N LYS A 169 -6.07 -4.35 -4.99
CA LYS A 169 -6.85 -3.87 -3.83
C LYS A 169 -6.00 -3.23 -2.72
N TRP A 170 -4.68 -3.39 -2.78
CA TRP A 170 -3.74 -2.85 -1.81
C TRP A 170 -3.28 -1.44 -2.15
N LEU A 171 -3.71 -0.86 -3.27
CA LEU A 171 -3.39 0.53 -3.59
C LEU A 171 -4.36 1.46 -2.86
N PRO A 172 -3.87 2.56 -2.27
CA PRO A 172 -4.71 3.52 -1.58
C PRO A 172 -5.48 4.34 -2.61
N SER A 173 -6.71 4.68 -2.26
CA SER A 173 -7.40 5.78 -2.93
C SER A 173 -6.51 7.03 -2.94
N PRO A 174 -6.44 7.80 -4.04
CA PRO A 174 -7.26 7.71 -5.25
C PRO A 174 -6.73 6.78 -6.37
N ILE A 175 -5.70 5.96 -6.11
CA ILE A 175 -5.24 4.96 -7.09
C ILE A 175 -6.22 3.78 -7.10
N ASP A 176 -7.05 3.72 -8.13
CA ASP A 176 -8.12 2.74 -8.27
C ASP A 176 -8.11 2.03 -9.64
N ALA A 177 -9.09 1.15 -9.85
CA ALA A 177 -9.24 0.43 -11.12
C ALA A 177 -9.54 1.41 -12.27
N GLY A 178 -8.67 1.41 -13.29
CA GLY A 178 -8.69 2.40 -14.37
C GLY A 178 -7.81 3.61 -14.09
N THR A 179 -7.01 3.64 -13.03
CA THR A 179 -5.88 4.58 -12.95
C THR A 179 -4.80 4.15 -13.92
N LEU A 180 -4.30 5.09 -14.73
CA LEU A 180 -3.15 4.84 -15.61
C LEU A 180 -1.86 5.20 -14.90
N LEU A 181 -0.87 4.33 -14.97
CA LEU A 181 0.47 4.53 -14.46
C LEU A 181 1.43 4.66 -15.64
N ILE A 182 2.20 5.74 -15.64
CA ILE A 182 3.29 5.97 -16.58
C ILE A 182 4.57 5.65 -15.85
N VAL A 183 5.36 4.77 -16.46
CA VAL A 183 6.56 4.21 -15.86
C VAL A 183 7.78 4.40 -16.77
N GLU A 184 8.96 4.46 -16.17
CA GLU A 184 10.23 4.59 -16.87
C GLU A 184 11.25 3.54 -16.38
N PRO A 185 12.32 3.27 -17.14
CA PRO A 185 13.44 2.47 -16.64
C PRO A 185 13.96 3.02 -15.31
N LEU A 186 14.05 2.16 -14.29
CA LEU A 186 14.64 2.55 -13.02
C LEU A 186 16.17 2.60 -13.17
N THR A 187 16.76 3.79 -13.08
CA THR A 187 18.21 3.96 -13.10
C THR A 187 18.78 3.84 -11.69
N GLY A 188 19.39 2.70 -11.37
CA GLY A 188 20.00 2.43 -10.06
C GLY A 188 19.11 1.60 -9.14
N LYS A 189 19.43 1.62 -7.83
CA LYS A 189 18.63 0.89 -6.82
C LYS A 189 17.39 1.71 -6.44
N PRO A 190 16.22 1.08 -6.27
CA PRO A 190 15.05 1.77 -5.73
C PRO A 190 15.34 2.23 -4.30
N ARG A 191 14.77 3.36 -3.90
CA ARG A 191 14.83 3.86 -2.52
C ARG A 191 13.62 3.35 -1.73
N ALA A 192 13.73 3.36 -0.41
CA ALA A 192 12.60 3.07 0.46
C ALA A 192 11.45 4.02 0.11
N HIS A 193 10.25 3.43 -0.02
CA HIS A 193 9.02 4.09 -0.39
C HIS A 193 8.97 4.68 -1.82
N ASP A 194 9.87 4.29 -2.71
CA ASP A 194 9.64 4.53 -4.13
C ASP A 194 8.46 3.70 -4.60
N LEU A 195 7.52 4.34 -5.30
CA LEU A 195 6.45 3.64 -6.00
C LEU A 195 7.02 3.06 -7.30
N VAL A 196 7.03 1.73 -7.40
CA VAL A 196 7.59 1.04 -8.56
C VAL A 196 6.61 0.03 -9.12
N LEU A 197 6.77 -0.26 -10.40
CA LEU A 197 6.14 -1.38 -11.08
C LEU A 197 7.18 -2.48 -11.27
N ALA A 198 6.91 -3.67 -10.72
CA ALA A 198 7.68 -4.87 -10.99
C ALA A 198 7.03 -5.68 -12.10
N TRP A 199 7.81 -5.96 -13.13
CA TRP A 199 7.48 -6.89 -14.20
C TRP A 199 8.13 -8.24 -13.90
N ASP A 200 7.30 -9.22 -13.53
CA ASP A 200 7.72 -10.62 -13.43
C ASP A 200 7.90 -11.18 -14.85
N THR A 201 9.16 -11.35 -15.24
CA THR A 201 9.54 -11.83 -16.58
C THR A 201 9.25 -13.31 -16.77
N VAL A 202 9.05 -14.08 -15.70
CA VAL A 202 8.69 -15.51 -15.78
C VAL A 202 7.19 -15.65 -16.00
N ALA A 203 6.40 -14.90 -15.23
CA ALA A 203 4.94 -14.97 -15.29
C ALA A 203 4.31 -14.04 -16.35
N GLY A 204 5.05 -13.05 -16.86
CA GLY A 204 4.52 -11.99 -17.73
C GLY A 204 3.43 -11.18 -17.02
N LYS A 205 3.67 -10.81 -15.76
CA LYS A 205 2.71 -10.10 -14.90
C LYS A 205 3.35 -8.86 -14.30
N ALA A 206 2.58 -7.78 -14.22
CA ALA A 206 2.98 -6.56 -13.54
C ALA A 206 2.29 -6.44 -12.18
N LEU A 207 3.05 -6.10 -11.14
CA LEU A 207 2.53 -5.61 -9.86
C LEU A 207 3.12 -4.23 -9.58
N VAL A 208 2.35 -3.37 -8.91
CA VAL A 208 2.78 -2.06 -8.45
C VAL A 208 2.74 -2.01 -6.92
N GLY A 209 3.73 -1.38 -6.31
CA GLY A 209 3.82 -1.23 -4.86
C GLY A 209 4.95 -0.29 -4.46
N TRP A 210 5.03 -0.02 -3.16
CA TRP A 210 6.12 0.74 -2.57
C TRP A 210 7.30 -0.20 -2.27
N CYS A 211 8.52 0.25 -2.55
CA CYS A 211 9.70 -0.51 -2.18
C CYS A 211 9.95 -0.46 -0.66
N GLU A 212 10.11 -1.62 -0.06
CA GLU A 212 10.71 -1.78 1.27
C GLU A 212 12.15 -2.23 1.10
N LEU A 213 13.09 -1.52 1.73
CA LEU A 213 14.50 -1.89 1.70
C LEU A 213 14.76 -2.91 2.82
N GLU A 214 14.92 -4.18 2.46
CA GLU A 214 15.60 -5.14 3.32
C GLU A 214 17.11 -4.93 3.20
N THR A 215 17.77 -4.62 4.31
CA THR A 215 19.16 -4.19 4.37
C THR A 215 20.19 -5.26 4.02
N GLU A 216 19.80 -6.54 3.94
CA GLU A 216 20.76 -7.65 3.84
C GLU A 216 20.44 -8.72 2.78
N ALA A 217 19.25 -8.74 2.20
CA ALA A 217 18.87 -9.73 1.20
C ALA A 217 18.93 -9.13 -0.21
N GLU A 218 19.54 -9.83 -1.18
CA GLU A 218 19.49 -9.49 -2.61
C GLU A 218 18.09 -9.69 -3.21
N ARG A 219 17.06 -9.12 -2.60
CA ARG A 219 15.66 -9.33 -2.91
C ARG A 219 14.96 -7.98 -3.00
N ILE A 220 13.90 -7.95 -3.80
CA ILE A 220 13.06 -6.76 -3.94
C ILE A 220 11.77 -7.04 -3.18
N VAL A 221 11.48 -6.21 -2.17
CA VAL A 221 10.21 -6.27 -1.44
C VAL A 221 9.30 -5.16 -1.95
N LEU A 222 8.13 -5.55 -2.45
CA LEU A 222 7.05 -4.63 -2.74
C LEU A 222 5.97 -4.76 -1.68
N SER A 223 5.69 -3.65 -1.01
CA SER A 223 4.56 -3.55 -0.11
C SER A 223 3.40 -2.78 -0.72
N GLY A 224 2.21 -3.21 -0.33
CA GLY A 224 0.99 -2.47 -0.54
C GLY A 224 0.71 -1.51 0.60
N TYR A 225 -0.22 -0.61 0.36
CA TYR A 225 -0.65 0.33 1.38
C TYR A 225 -1.24 -0.40 2.59
N ALA A 226 -0.92 0.09 3.80
CA ALA A 226 -1.34 -0.49 5.08
C ALA A 226 -1.03 -2.00 5.27
N GLY A 227 0.02 -2.51 4.61
CA GLY A 227 0.42 -3.92 4.75
C GLY A 227 -0.49 -4.93 4.03
N HIS A 228 -1.40 -4.46 3.17
CA HIS A 228 -2.34 -5.32 2.44
C HIS A 228 -1.71 -6.12 1.30
N LEU A 229 -0.44 -5.85 0.96
CA LEU A 229 0.38 -6.67 0.08
C LEU A 229 1.80 -6.69 0.65
N HIS A 230 2.42 -7.86 0.61
CA HIS A 230 3.86 -8.02 0.81
C HIS A 230 4.34 -9.06 -0.19
N LYS A 231 5.04 -8.63 -1.24
CA LYS A 231 5.54 -9.49 -2.30
C LYS A 231 7.06 -9.39 -2.36
N VAL A 232 7.72 -10.52 -2.15
CA VAL A 232 9.17 -10.65 -2.29
C VAL A 232 9.48 -11.25 -3.64
N TYR A 233 10.34 -10.56 -4.39
CA TYR A 233 10.86 -11.03 -5.67
C TYR A 233 12.33 -11.40 -5.55
N PRO A 234 12.77 -12.49 -6.22
CA PRO A 234 14.18 -12.68 -6.50
C PRO A 234 14.70 -11.53 -7.35
N ARG A 235 15.98 -11.17 -7.18
CA ARG A 235 16.63 -10.16 -8.02
C ARG A 235 16.66 -10.56 -9.50
N GLU A 236 16.80 -11.85 -9.77
CA GLU A 236 16.71 -12.40 -11.12
C GLU A 236 15.26 -12.64 -11.52
N GLY A 237 14.92 -12.34 -12.77
CA GLY A 237 13.59 -12.60 -13.30
C GLY A 237 12.56 -11.49 -13.06
N VAL A 238 12.97 -10.37 -12.46
CA VAL A 238 12.11 -9.19 -12.31
C VAL A 238 12.77 -7.94 -12.86
N GLU A 239 12.02 -7.19 -13.64
CA GLU A 239 12.41 -5.88 -14.13
C GLU A 239 11.63 -4.80 -13.37
N LEU A 240 12.34 -3.89 -12.72
CA LEU A 240 11.72 -2.76 -12.02
C LEU A 240 11.65 -1.53 -12.91
N ARG A 241 10.48 -0.88 -12.90
CA ARG A 241 10.23 0.41 -13.50
C ARG A 241 9.77 1.39 -12.44
N ARG A 242 10.27 2.62 -12.51
CA ARG A 242 9.83 3.69 -11.63
C ARG A 242 8.49 4.21 -12.10
N VAL A 243 7.53 4.39 -11.19
CA VAL A 243 6.27 5.09 -11.51
C VAL A 243 6.52 6.59 -11.45
N VAL A 244 6.44 7.28 -12.59
CA VAL A 244 6.68 8.72 -12.68
C VAL A 244 5.39 9.53 -12.66
N CYS A 245 4.29 8.97 -13.16
CA CYS A 245 3.02 9.68 -13.23
C CYS A 245 1.86 8.71 -13.08
N GLY A 246 0.81 9.14 -12.40
CA GLY A 246 -0.46 8.43 -12.31
C GLY A 246 -1.60 9.34 -12.72
N LEU A 247 -2.55 8.83 -13.51
CA LEU A 247 -3.73 9.56 -13.99
C LEU A 247 -4.99 8.84 -13.56
N PHE A 248 -5.82 9.51 -12.76
CA PHE A 248 -7.02 8.92 -12.16
C PHE A 248 -8.18 8.88 -13.16
N GLY A 249 -9.01 7.84 -13.07
CA GLY A 249 -10.24 7.72 -13.87
C GLY A 249 -10.03 7.59 -15.38
N ALA A 250 -8.90 7.06 -15.82
CA ALA A 250 -8.54 6.95 -17.24
C ALA A 250 -8.63 5.49 -17.73
N LEU A 251 -9.78 5.15 -18.33
CA LEU A 251 -10.04 3.86 -19.01
C LEU A 251 -8.96 3.56 -20.06
N PRO A 252 -8.64 2.28 -20.38
CA PRO A 252 -9.39 1.04 -20.12
C PRO A 252 -9.00 0.31 -18.81
N GLN A 253 -9.94 -0.42 -18.20
CA GLN A 253 -9.68 -1.20 -16.97
C GLN A 253 -8.91 -2.49 -17.26
N ALA A 254 -7.78 -2.66 -16.58
CA ALA A 254 -7.03 -3.91 -16.56
C ALA A 254 -7.79 -5.04 -15.86
N ARG A 255 -7.64 -6.27 -16.37
CA ARG A 255 -8.20 -7.50 -15.79
C ARG A 255 -7.30 -8.08 -14.70
N LYS A 256 -5.99 -7.85 -14.80
CA LYS A 256 -4.99 -8.20 -13.78
C LYS A 256 -4.71 -6.99 -12.88
N PRO A 257 -3.93 -7.13 -11.78
CA PRO A 257 -3.62 -5.98 -10.92
C PRO A 257 -3.02 -4.79 -11.68
N CYS A 258 -2.10 -5.05 -12.61
CA CYS A 258 -1.62 -4.08 -13.58
C CYS A 258 -1.43 -4.74 -14.95
N GLU A 259 -1.78 -4.03 -16.02
CA GLU A 259 -1.59 -4.50 -17.40
C GLU A 259 -1.07 -3.38 -18.30
N PRO A 260 -0.18 -3.70 -19.26
CA PRO A 260 0.22 -2.73 -20.27
C PRO A 260 -0.99 -2.29 -21.09
N VAL A 261 -1.05 -1.01 -21.42
CA VAL A 261 -2.11 -0.45 -22.27
C VAL A 261 -1.50 0.01 -23.58
N ASP A 262 -2.12 -0.39 -24.69
CA ASP A 262 -1.85 0.23 -25.98
C ASP A 262 -2.83 1.38 -26.16
N MET A 263 -2.30 2.60 -26.21
CA MET A 263 -3.07 3.84 -26.24
C MET A 263 -2.99 4.45 -27.63
N THR A 264 -3.96 4.11 -28.48
CA THR A 264 -4.12 4.67 -29.83
C THR A 264 -4.67 6.09 -29.82
N ASP A 265 -5.55 6.41 -28.86
CA ASP A 265 -6.34 7.67 -28.87
C ASP A 265 -5.68 8.82 -28.11
N GLY A 266 -4.47 8.60 -27.58
CA GLY A 266 -3.69 9.60 -26.87
C GLY A 266 -4.22 9.92 -25.46
N LEU A 267 -3.40 10.62 -24.67
CA LEU A 267 -3.78 11.04 -23.30
C LEU A 267 -4.73 12.24 -23.33
N LEU A 268 -5.69 12.31 -22.40
CA LEU A 268 -6.48 13.51 -22.14
C LEU A 268 -5.56 14.73 -21.94
N PRO A 269 -6.00 15.95 -22.31
CA PRO A 269 -5.18 17.15 -22.15
C PRO A 269 -4.87 17.39 -20.66
N LEU A 270 -3.63 17.09 -20.28
CA LEU A 270 -3.06 17.42 -18.98
C LEU A 270 -2.66 18.88 -19.01
N LEU A 271 -3.39 19.74 -18.28
CA LEU A 271 -3.27 21.18 -18.46
C LEU A 271 -2.18 21.78 -17.58
N ARG A 272 -2.10 21.36 -16.31
CA ARG A 272 -1.30 22.06 -15.29
C ARG A 272 -0.82 21.10 -14.21
N ALA A 273 0.36 21.39 -13.69
CA ALA A 273 0.92 20.74 -12.51
C ALA A 273 1.21 21.81 -11.44
N LEU A 274 0.96 21.47 -10.19
CA LEU A 274 1.30 22.28 -9.02
C LEU A 274 2.30 21.50 -8.16
N GLU A 275 3.39 22.14 -7.75
CA GLU A 275 4.41 21.50 -6.92
C GLU A 275 4.03 21.45 -5.44
N ILE A 276 4.21 20.30 -4.80
CA ILE A 276 4.13 20.17 -3.35
C ILE A 276 5.37 20.84 -2.73
N SER A 277 5.24 22.09 -2.28
CA SER A 277 6.37 22.82 -1.69
C SER A 277 6.59 22.46 -0.21
N GLN A 278 5.53 22.02 0.48
CA GLN A 278 5.53 21.71 1.91
C GLN A 278 4.35 20.84 2.35
N GLY A 279 4.45 20.29 3.55
CA GLY A 279 3.44 19.41 4.16
C GLY A 279 3.55 17.96 3.71
N ASP A 280 2.91 17.07 4.47
CA ASP A 280 2.91 15.62 4.28
C ASP A 280 1.49 15.03 4.22
N SER A 281 0.44 15.86 4.19
CA SER A 281 -0.96 15.37 4.21
C SER A 281 -1.43 14.70 2.92
N ALA A 282 -0.53 14.54 1.95
CA ALA A 282 -0.74 13.74 0.76
C ALA A 282 0.15 12.48 0.72
N GLU A 283 0.95 12.22 1.75
CA GLU A 283 1.74 10.99 1.84
C GLU A 283 0.85 9.76 2.11
N PRO A 284 1.15 8.59 1.52
CA PRO A 284 2.35 8.28 0.72
C PRO A 284 2.24 8.59 -0.78
N LEU A 285 1.10 9.11 -1.25
CA LEU A 285 0.83 9.38 -2.66
C LEU A 285 1.76 10.46 -3.24
N LEU A 286 1.86 11.60 -2.55
CA LEU A 286 2.63 12.77 -2.96
C LEU A 286 3.48 13.27 -1.79
N ARG A 287 4.74 13.57 -2.08
CA ARG A 287 5.74 14.12 -1.14
C ARG A 287 6.16 15.52 -1.57
N LYS A 288 6.86 16.22 -0.69
CA LYS A 288 7.56 17.46 -1.05
C LYS A 288 8.42 17.26 -2.32
N GLY A 289 8.25 18.15 -3.29
CA GLY A 289 8.89 18.12 -4.60
C GLY A 289 8.09 17.38 -5.68
N ASP A 290 7.15 16.50 -5.31
CA ASP A 290 6.22 15.89 -6.27
C ASP A 290 5.23 16.94 -6.80
N LYS A 291 4.50 16.61 -7.88
CA LYS A 291 3.52 17.52 -8.48
C LYS A 291 2.12 16.92 -8.51
N ALA A 292 1.13 17.69 -8.10
CA ALA A 292 -0.29 17.37 -8.31
C ALA A 292 -0.67 17.78 -9.74
N LEU A 293 -1.22 16.85 -10.51
CA LEU A 293 -1.79 17.15 -11.83
C LEU A 293 -3.24 17.57 -11.65
N VAL A 294 -3.59 18.76 -12.15
CA VAL A 294 -4.91 19.36 -11.89
C VAL A 294 -5.66 19.69 -13.18
N GLY A 295 -6.98 19.52 -13.12
CA GLY A 295 -7.89 19.85 -14.19
C GLY A 295 -8.26 21.34 -14.26
N ARG A 296 -9.33 21.64 -15.00
CA ARG A 296 -9.91 22.99 -15.04
C ARG A 296 -10.60 23.30 -13.71
N SER A 297 -10.66 24.58 -13.33
CA SER A 297 -11.39 25.00 -12.14
C SER A 297 -12.85 24.57 -12.24
N VAL A 298 -13.37 24.00 -11.16
CA VAL A 298 -14.79 23.67 -10.97
C VAL A 298 -15.49 24.90 -10.38
N ARG A 299 -16.77 25.07 -10.68
CA ARG A 299 -17.57 26.11 -10.03
C ARG A 299 -17.89 25.69 -8.59
N LEU A 300 -17.96 26.65 -7.67
CA LEU A 300 -18.09 26.33 -6.24
C LEU A 300 -19.43 25.65 -5.89
N ASP A 301 -20.48 25.92 -6.65
CA ASP A 301 -21.80 25.28 -6.55
C ASP A 301 -21.81 23.83 -7.07
N GLU A 302 -20.87 23.46 -7.93
CA GLU A 302 -20.72 22.10 -8.46
C GLU A 302 -19.81 21.21 -7.59
N LEU A 303 -19.07 21.82 -6.66
CA LEU A 303 -17.97 21.18 -5.93
C LEU A 303 -18.40 19.93 -5.14
N ASP A 304 -19.54 19.99 -4.46
CA ASP A 304 -20.04 18.87 -3.64
C ASP A 304 -20.44 17.65 -4.50
N SER A 305 -20.90 17.91 -5.73
CA SER A 305 -21.33 16.89 -6.69
C SER A 305 -20.21 16.37 -7.58
N HIS A 306 -19.06 17.05 -7.60
CA HIS A 306 -17.96 16.71 -8.50
C HIS A 306 -17.33 15.36 -8.11
N PRO A 307 -17.01 14.48 -9.08
CA PRO A 307 -16.55 13.11 -8.81
C PRO A 307 -15.08 13.03 -8.39
N ALA A 308 -14.31 14.10 -8.54
CA ALA A 308 -12.88 14.08 -8.23
C ALA A 308 -12.64 13.72 -6.75
N PRO A 309 -11.64 12.86 -6.47
CA PRO A 309 -11.38 12.38 -5.12
C PRO A 309 -10.78 13.46 -4.21
N ALA A 310 -10.08 14.43 -4.79
CA ALA A 310 -9.42 15.53 -4.10
C ALA A 310 -9.33 16.75 -5.03
N PHE A 311 -9.01 17.91 -4.45
CA PHE A 311 -8.86 19.17 -5.17
C PHE A 311 -7.66 19.95 -4.62
N ALA A 312 -7.01 20.70 -5.51
CA ALA A 312 -6.20 21.85 -5.12
C ALA A 312 -7.13 23.05 -4.93
N PHE A 313 -7.22 23.55 -3.70
CA PHE A 313 -8.02 24.71 -3.34
C PHE A 313 -7.14 25.95 -3.26
N ARG A 314 -7.63 27.06 -3.80
CA ARG A 314 -7.14 28.39 -3.45
C ARG A 314 -8.13 29.02 -2.49
N LEU A 315 -7.65 29.42 -1.33
CA LEU A 315 -8.45 30.05 -0.28
C LEU A 315 -8.37 31.58 -0.35
N SER A 316 -9.21 32.26 0.43
CA SER A 316 -9.35 33.72 0.41
C SER A 316 -8.22 34.50 1.09
N ASP A 317 -7.36 33.79 1.82
CA ASP A 317 -6.09 34.30 2.38
C ASP A 317 -4.90 34.01 1.44
N ASP A 318 -5.19 33.74 0.16
CA ASP A 318 -4.24 33.40 -0.90
C ASP A 318 -3.45 32.10 -0.69
N THR A 319 -3.84 31.29 0.29
CA THR A 319 -3.24 29.97 0.49
C THR A 319 -3.71 28.96 -0.55
N GLN A 320 -2.79 28.11 -1.03
CA GLN A 320 -3.11 26.96 -1.86
C GLN A 320 -2.88 25.64 -1.14
N VAL A 321 -3.92 24.80 -1.07
CA VAL A 321 -3.89 23.51 -0.34
C VAL A 321 -4.43 22.35 -1.17
N LEU A 322 -3.81 21.17 -1.08
CA LEU A 322 -4.34 19.93 -1.66
C LEU A 322 -5.06 19.12 -0.60
N LYS A 323 -6.38 18.98 -0.75
CA LYS A 323 -7.24 18.30 0.23
C LYS A 323 -8.41 17.58 -0.45
N ARG A 324 -9.02 16.67 0.30
CA ARG A 324 -10.33 16.08 -0.02
C ARG A 324 -11.41 16.97 0.54
N LEU A 325 -12.51 17.15 -0.19
CA LEU A 325 -13.68 17.82 0.37
C LEU A 325 -14.49 16.81 1.19
N ASP A 326 -14.71 17.11 2.47
CA ASP A 326 -15.71 16.40 3.25
C ASP A 326 -17.10 16.97 2.93
N ARG A 327 -18.01 16.07 2.54
CA ARG A 327 -19.40 16.39 2.23
C ARG A 327 -20.25 16.54 3.50
N HIS A 328 -19.71 16.17 4.66
CA HIS A 328 -20.42 16.17 5.94
C HIS A 328 -19.66 17.02 6.98
N CYS A 329 -19.80 18.35 6.89
CA CYS A 329 -19.30 19.22 7.94
C CYS A 329 -20.34 19.35 9.06
N SER A 330 -19.95 19.04 10.30
CA SER A 330 -20.81 19.19 11.48
C SER A 330 -21.05 20.64 11.90
N ILE A 331 -20.28 21.58 11.36
CA ILE A 331 -20.35 23.01 11.68
C ILE A 331 -21.18 23.72 10.59
N PRO A 332 -22.38 24.25 10.92
CA PRO A 332 -23.21 24.97 9.94
C PRO A 332 -22.45 26.13 9.28
N GLY A 333 -22.61 26.28 7.97
CA GLY A 333 -21.95 27.34 7.20
C GLY A 333 -20.44 27.14 6.98
N HIS A 334 -19.90 25.97 7.31
CA HIS A 334 -18.50 25.60 7.09
C HIS A 334 -18.40 24.34 6.23
N ARG A 335 -17.21 24.15 5.65
CA ARG A 335 -16.78 22.94 4.96
C ARG A 335 -15.51 22.44 5.64
N GLN A 336 -15.32 21.12 5.66
CA GLN A 336 -14.10 20.50 6.15
C GLN A 336 -13.30 19.95 4.97
N LEU A 337 -12.03 20.31 4.91
CA LEU A 337 -11.08 19.84 3.92
C LEU A 337 -10.16 18.80 4.58
N LEU A 338 -10.27 17.54 4.21
CA LEU A 338 -9.53 16.44 4.82
C LEU A 338 -8.19 16.19 4.11
N PRO A 339 -7.18 15.62 4.79
CA PRO A 339 -5.98 15.09 4.15
C PRO A 339 -6.28 14.20 2.95
N VAL A 340 -5.40 14.19 1.95
CA VAL A 340 -5.47 13.25 0.83
C VAL A 340 -4.90 11.89 1.22
N GLY A 341 -3.79 11.91 1.93
CA GLY A 341 -3.14 10.75 2.51
C GLY A 341 -3.51 10.55 3.98
N ASP A 342 -2.66 9.83 4.71
CA ASP A 342 -2.96 9.40 6.09
C ASP A 342 -2.35 10.28 7.17
N LYS A 343 -1.45 11.18 6.75
CA LYS A 343 -0.83 12.17 7.61
C LYS A 343 -1.53 13.51 7.50
N GLY A 344 -1.22 14.40 8.43
CA GLY A 344 -1.75 15.76 8.47
C GLY A 344 -3.18 15.88 8.99
N SER A 345 -3.67 17.11 8.98
CA SER A 345 -4.90 17.55 9.63
C SER A 345 -5.92 18.07 8.61
N GLY A 346 -7.18 18.10 9.05
CA GLY A 346 -8.24 18.75 8.31
C GLY A 346 -8.18 20.26 8.44
N HIS A 347 -8.66 20.98 7.43
CA HIS A 347 -8.77 22.42 7.42
C HIS A 347 -10.26 22.82 7.36
N VAL A 348 -10.70 23.70 8.26
CA VAL A 348 -12.09 24.17 8.28
C VAL A 348 -12.17 25.51 7.55
N VAL A 349 -13.04 25.59 6.55
CA VAL A 349 -13.23 26.78 5.73
C VAL A 349 -14.68 27.23 5.78
N ALA A 350 -14.93 28.53 5.62
CA ALA A 350 -16.28 29.05 5.49
C ALA A 350 -16.89 28.63 4.13
N SER A 351 -18.20 28.33 4.12
CA SER A 351 -18.93 27.94 2.91
C SER A 351 -19.19 29.10 1.96
N THR A 352 -19.21 30.34 2.46
CA THR A 352 -19.50 31.56 1.68
C THR A 352 -18.57 32.71 2.10
N PRO A 353 -18.29 33.66 1.18
CA PRO A 353 -17.58 34.88 1.53
C PRO A 353 -18.27 35.66 2.66
N GLY A 354 -17.51 36.19 3.60
CA GLY A 354 -18.05 37.02 4.70
C GLY A 354 -18.84 36.25 5.78
N GLY A 355 -18.72 34.92 5.83
CA GLY A 355 -19.23 34.13 6.96
C GLY A 355 -18.67 34.62 8.31
N ALA A 356 -19.50 34.64 9.35
CA ALA A 356 -19.26 35.31 10.63
C ALA A 356 -18.06 34.80 11.48
N SER A 357 -17.22 33.89 10.99
CA SER A 357 -16.24 33.14 11.81
C SER A 357 -14.77 33.49 11.58
N GLY A 358 -14.43 34.42 10.67
CA GLY A 358 -13.02 34.78 10.39
C GLY A 358 -12.19 33.67 9.72
N ALA A 359 -12.79 32.50 9.43
CA ALA A 359 -12.17 31.42 8.68
C ALA A 359 -12.06 31.79 7.18
N PRO A 360 -11.01 31.35 6.47
CA PRO A 360 -10.90 31.55 5.04
C PRO A 360 -12.02 30.78 4.30
N HIS A 361 -12.38 31.22 3.10
CA HIS A 361 -13.32 30.52 2.23
C HIS A 361 -12.65 30.08 0.94
N ILE A 362 -13.26 29.10 0.24
CA ILE A 362 -12.74 28.61 -1.04
C ILE A 362 -13.01 29.65 -2.13
N VAL A 363 -11.96 30.11 -2.81
CA VAL A 363 -12.02 31.02 -3.96
C VAL A 363 -12.03 30.23 -5.26
N CYS A 364 -11.19 29.20 -5.36
CA CYS A 364 -11.13 28.31 -6.53
C CYS A 364 -10.86 26.86 -6.09
N ALA A 365 -11.31 25.91 -6.89
CA ALA A 365 -11.05 24.49 -6.71
C ALA A 365 -10.68 23.84 -8.04
N PHE A 366 -9.52 23.20 -8.10
CA PHE A 366 -9.04 22.47 -9.26
C PHE A 366 -9.03 20.97 -8.94
N PRO A 367 -9.72 20.12 -9.72
CA PRO A 367 -9.83 18.71 -9.41
C PRO A 367 -8.49 18.04 -9.64
N LEU A 368 -8.09 17.19 -8.69
CA LEU A 368 -6.91 16.35 -8.83
C LEU A 368 -7.20 15.27 -9.87
N ILE A 369 -6.47 15.30 -10.98
CA ILE A 369 -6.61 14.33 -12.08
C ILE A 369 -5.45 13.33 -12.13
N GLY A 370 -4.41 13.54 -11.31
CA GLY A 370 -3.25 12.66 -11.27
C GLY A 370 -2.12 13.21 -10.41
N PHE A 371 -0.97 12.54 -10.48
CA PHE A 371 0.26 12.91 -9.78
C PHE A 371 1.47 12.77 -10.69
N TRP A 372 2.55 13.49 -10.36
CA TRP A 372 3.88 13.33 -10.92
C TRP A 372 4.90 13.19 -9.79
N ARG A 373 5.71 12.13 -9.83
CA ARG A 373 6.74 11.81 -8.85
C ARG A 373 8.08 12.41 -9.29
N ASN A 374 8.75 13.13 -8.40
CA ASN A 374 10.08 13.69 -8.66
C ASN A 374 11.19 12.66 -8.51
#